data_AF-A0A9N8RCF7-F1
#
_entry.id   AF-A0A9N8RCF7-F1
#
_cell.length_a   1.000
_cell.length_b   1.000
_cell.length_c   1.000
_cell.angle_alpha   90.00
_cell.angle_beta   90.00
_cell.angle_gamma   90.00
#
_symmetry.space_group_name_H-M   'P 1'
#
loop_
_entity.id
_entity.type
_entity.pdbx_description
1 polymer ?
#
loop_
_entity_poly.entity_id
_entity_poly.type
_entity_poly.pdbx_seq_one_letter_code
_entity_poly.pdbx_strand_id
1 'polypeptide(L)'
;MALISAKTIITSVSLFHLTLGYFFLTSPSSINEQALVFMMGDSMGMPLARGFEVQSSPLAFLAVILIFIGFSDLVSLSMPDEICLVYHWGSQAPIRSFISLVFVAYVFLFGPSSPIFGKSSVGPAYRPAGWGGDMLKNRLFFTFIFIETMTWFWIWVTLREERDAIMSKKSRRRNSHSL
;
A
#
# COMPACT_ATOMS: atom_id res chain seq x y z
N MET A 1 6.25 20.04 -13.85
CA MET A 1 4.93 20.16 -13.20
C MET A 1 4.27 18.81 -13.34
N ALA A 2 4.12 18.07 -12.24
CA ALA A 2 3.39 16.80 -12.27
C ALA A 2 1.92 17.09 -12.65
N LEU A 3 1.34 16.27 -13.54
CA LEU A 3 -0.06 16.40 -13.96
C LEU A 3 -1.03 16.15 -12.79
N ILE A 4 -0.59 15.43 -11.76
CA ILE A 4 -1.38 15.08 -10.57
C ILE A 4 -0.56 15.47 -9.34
N SER A 5 -1.17 16.22 -8.42
CA SER A 5 -0.50 16.62 -7.17
C SER A 5 -0.41 15.47 -6.18
N ALA A 6 0.64 15.46 -5.35
CA ALA A 6 0.81 14.48 -4.28
C ALA A 6 -0.41 14.43 -3.34
N LYS A 7 -1.03 15.58 -3.04
CA LYS A 7 -2.27 15.62 -2.23
C LYS A 7 -3.41 14.84 -2.86
N THR A 8 -3.61 14.98 -4.17
CA THR A 8 -4.67 14.27 -4.90
C THR A 8 -4.46 12.75 -4.85
N ILE A 9 -3.20 12.30 -4.99
CA ILE A 9 -2.85 10.88 -4.90
C ILE A 9 -3.10 10.37 -3.48
N ILE A 10 -2.65 11.09 -2.44
CA ILE A 10 -2.87 10.72 -1.04
C ILE A 10 -4.37 10.65 -0.74
N THR A 11 -5.17 11.66 -1.12
CA THR A 11 -6.64 11.61 -0.96
C THR A 11 -7.24 10.38 -1.61
N SER A 12 -6.81 10.04 -2.83
CA SER A 12 -7.33 8.88 -3.57
C SER A 12 -7.02 7.57 -2.84
N VAL A 13 -5.79 7.44 -2.34
CA VAL A 13 -5.35 6.27 -1.54
C VAL A 13 -6.09 6.19 -0.21
N SER A 14 -6.30 7.30 0.47
CA SER A 14 -7.06 7.32 1.72
C SER A 14 -8.51 6.88 1.50
N LEU A 15 -9.17 7.39 0.45
CA LEU A 15 -10.52 6.96 0.08
C LEU A 15 -10.56 5.49 -0.34
N PHE A 16 -9.52 4.99 -1.01
CA PHE A 16 -9.38 3.58 -1.33
C PHE A 16 -9.32 2.71 -0.05
N HIS A 17 -8.54 3.11 0.96
CA HIS A 17 -8.49 2.42 2.26
C HIS A 17 -9.85 2.42 2.98
N LEU A 18 -10.54 3.56 3.00
CA LEU A 18 -11.90 3.65 3.56
C LEU A 18 -12.87 2.71 2.84
N THR A 19 -12.79 2.67 1.51
CA THR A 19 -13.64 1.83 0.67
C THR A 19 -13.36 0.34 0.90
N LEU A 20 -12.08 -0.05 0.98
CA LEU A 20 -11.70 -1.42 1.34
C LEU A 20 -12.21 -1.81 2.72
N GLY A 21 -12.07 -0.93 3.72
CA GLY A 21 -12.61 -1.18 5.06
C GLY A 21 -14.13 -1.38 5.04
N TYR A 22 -14.87 -0.55 4.31
CA TYR A 22 -16.32 -0.73 4.13
C TYR A 22 -16.68 -2.08 3.52
N PHE A 23 -16.01 -2.48 2.43
CA PHE A 23 -16.29 -3.75 1.76
C PHE A 23 -15.87 -4.97 2.59
N PHE A 24 -14.79 -4.87 3.38
CA PHE A 24 -14.43 -5.94 4.32
C PHE A 24 -15.49 -6.16 5.42
N LEU A 25 -16.19 -5.12 5.84
CA LEU A 25 -17.30 -5.24 6.80
C LEU A 25 -18.59 -5.75 6.17
N THR A 26 -18.88 -5.34 4.93
CA THR A 26 -20.18 -5.59 4.29
C THR A 26 -20.18 -6.82 3.39
N SER A 27 -19.24 -6.93 2.46
CA SER A 27 -19.16 -8.01 1.48
C SER A 27 -17.71 -8.29 1.04
N PRO A 28 -16.91 -9.02 1.86
CA PRO A 28 -15.49 -9.24 1.56
C PRO A 28 -15.25 -10.06 0.28
N SER A 29 -16.21 -10.90 -0.12
CA SER A 29 -16.17 -11.62 -1.39
C SER A 29 -16.03 -10.69 -2.60
N SER A 30 -16.64 -9.51 -2.55
CA SER A 30 -16.56 -8.50 -3.62
C SER A 30 -15.13 -7.99 -3.87
N ILE A 31 -14.24 -8.07 -2.87
CA ILE A 31 -12.82 -7.74 -3.02
C ILE A 31 -12.05 -8.96 -3.54
N ASN A 32 -12.31 -10.14 -2.97
CA ASN A 32 -11.61 -11.37 -3.31
C ASN A 32 -11.83 -11.79 -4.78
N GLU A 33 -13.00 -11.49 -5.34
CA GLU A 33 -13.40 -11.83 -6.72
C GLU A 33 -12.96 -10.80 -7.76
N GLN A 34 -12.26 -9.73 -7.37
CA GLN A 34 -11.80 -8.73 -8.33
C GLN A 34 -10.80 -9.31 -9.33
N ALA A 35 -11.00 -8.99 -10.61
CA ALA A 35 -10.12 -9.43 -11.70
C ALA A 35 -8.65 -9.09 -11.45
N LEU A 36 -8.37 -7.92 -10.86
CA LEU A 36 -7.02 -7.50 -10.50
C LEU A 36 -6.37 -8.43 -9.46
N VAL A 37 -7.12 -8.82 -8.42
CA VAL A 37 -6.65 -9.76 -7.38
C VAL A 37 -6.39 -11.15 -7.98
N PHE A 38 -7.25 -11.58 -8.91
CA PHE A 38 -7.04 -12.83 -9.62
C PHE A 38 -5.78 -12.79 -10.49
N MET A 39 -5.64 -11.80 -11.38
CA MET A 39 -4.51 -11.69 -12.31
C MET A 39 -3.16 -11.54 -11.59
N MET A 40 -3.09 -10.69 -10.56
CA MET A 40 -1.87 -10.47 -9.78
C MET A 40 -1.53 -11.65 -8.88
N GLY A 41 -2.55 -12.29 -8.32
CA GLY A 41 -2.37 -13.50 -7.52
C GLY A 41 -1.88 -14.68 -8.35
N ASP A 42 -2.44 -14.86 -9.54
CA ASP A 42 -2.11 -15.97 -10.43
C ASP A 42 -0.72 -15.80 -11.08
N SER A 43 -0.32 -14.57 -11.42
CA SER A 43 1.03 -14.28 -11.90
C SER A 43 2.12 -14.64 -10.90
N MET A 44 1.80 -14.59 -9.60
CA MET A 44 2.67 -15.00 -8.50
C MET A 44 2.47 -16.46 -8.05
N GLY A 45 1.58 -17.20 -8.70
CA GLY A 45 1.22 -18.57 -8.33
C GLY A 45 0.71 -18.69 -6.89
N MET A 46 0.04 -17.64 -6.37
CA MET A 46 -0.54 -17.64 -5.03
C MET A 46 -1.85 -18.45 -5.04
N PRO A 47 -2.20 -19.16 -3.95
CA PRO A 47 -3.44 -19.93 -3.86
C PRO A 47 -4.64 -19.02 -3.54
N LEU A 48 -5.84 -19.48 -3.93
CA LEU A 48 -7.08 -18.76 -3.63
C LEU A 48 -7.29 -18.62 -2.12
N ALA A 49 -7.64 -17.43 -1.67
CA ALA A 49 -7.77 -17.09 -0.27
C ALA A 49 -9.22 -17.32 0.21
N ARG A 50 -9.55 -18.55 0.62
CA ARG A 50 -10.91 -18.89 1.12
C ARG A 50 -11.31 -18.12 2.39
N GLY A 51 -10.33 -17.53 3.09
CA GLY A 51 -10.57 -16.74 4.30
C GLY A 51 -11.24 -15.38 4.10
N PHE A 52 -11.46 -14.94 2.85
CA PHE A 52 -12.06 -13.65 2.51
C PHE A 52 -13.45 -13.78 1.87
N GLU A 53 -14.08 -14.96 1.95
CA GLU A 53 -15.42 -15.20 1.40
C GLU A 53 -16.54 -14.74 2.34
N VAL A 54 -16.30 -14.82 3.66
CA VAL A 54 -17.30 -14.53 4.70
C VAL A 54 -16.74 -13.52 5.71
N GLN A 55 -17.63 -12.71 6.26
CA GLN A 55 -17.32 -11.79 7.36
C GLN A 55 -16.74 -12.57 8.56
N SER A 56 -15.67 -12.05 9.14
CA SER A 56 -15.00 -12.68 10.28
C SER A 56 -14.41 -11.64 11.22
N SER A 57 -14.18 -11.99 12.49
CA SER A 57 -13.63 -11.08 13.49
C SER A 57 -12.27 -10.46 13.10
N PRO A 58 -11.30 -11.23 12.53
CA PRO A 58 -10.04 -10.64 12.06
C PRO A 58 -10.23 -9.65 10.91
N LEU A 59 -11.19 -9.92 10.03
CA LEU A 59 -11.49 -9.06 8.88
C LEU A 59 -12.17 -7.76 9.31
N ALA A 60 -13.08 -7.84 10.28
CA ALA A 60 -13.70 -6.65 10.88
C ALA A 60 -12.66 -5.79 11.60
N PHE A 61 -11.71 -6.41 12.31
CA PHE A 61 -10.60 -5.69 12.93
C PHE A 61 -9.69 -5.01 11.89
N LEU A 62 -9.33 -5.72 10.82
CA LEU A 62 -8.58 -5.14 9.69
C LEU A 62 -9.34 -3.96 9.07
N ALA A 63 -10.64 -4.10 8.86
CA ALA A 63 -11.47 -3.03 8.30
C ALA A 63 -11.43 -1.75 9.15
N VAL A 64 -11.54 -1.88 10.48
CA VAL A 64 -11.43 -0.74 11.39
C VAL A 64 -10.05 -0.09 11.30
N ILE A 65 -8.98 -0.89 11.20
CA ILE A 65 -7.62 -0.37 11.02
C ILE A 65 -7.50 0.40 9.69
N LEU A 66 -8.00 -0.14 8.59
CA LEU A 66 -7.95 0.53 7.29
C LEU A 66 -8.77 1.83 7.28
N ILE A 67 -9.92 1.82 7.94
CA ILE A 67 -10.75 3.03 8.12
C ILE A 67 -9.98 4.06 8.94
N PHE A 68 -9.38 3.66 10.05
CA PHE A 68 -8.58 4.54 10.90
C PHE A 68 -7.39 5.14 10.15
N ILE A 69 -6.64 4.34 9.38
CA ILE A 69 -5.52 4.81 8.55
C ILE A 69 -6.02 5.78 7.48
N GLY A 70 -7.10 5.44 6.76
CA GLY A 70 -7.67 6.31 5.73
C GLY A 70 -8.14 7.66 6.28
N PHE A 71 -8.82 7.68 7.42
CA PHE A 71 -9.22 8.93 8.07
C PHE A 71 -8.01 9.72 8.59
N SER A 72 -7.04 9.05 9.23
CA SER A 72 -5.82 9.70 9.71
C SER A 72 -5.08 10.39 8.56
N ASP A 73 -4.99 9.74 7.40
CA ASP A 73 -4.33 10.28 6.22
C ASP A 73 -5.10 11.48 5.65
N LEU A 74 -6.44 11.43 5.60
CA LEU A 74 -7.26 12.59 5.19
C LEU A 74 -7.12 13.78 6.13
N VAL A 75 -7.13 13.54 7.45
CA VAL A 75 -6.94 14.59 8.46
C VAL A 75 -5.56 15.23 8.29
N SER A 76 -4.53 14.44 7.98
CA SER A 76 -3.18 14.96 7.77
C SER A 76 -3.10 15.99 6.63
N LEU A 77 -3.97 15.89 5.62
CA LEU A 77 -4.03 16.83 4.48
C LEU A 77 -4.63 18.20 4.86
N SER A 78 -5.25 18.30 6.03
CA SER A 78 -5.77 19.57 6.58
C SER A 78 -4.66 20.47 7.14
N MET A 79 -3.44 19.95 7.29
CA MET A 79 -2.27 20.73 7.72
C MET A 79 -1.80 21.70 6.61
N PRO A 80 -1.16 22.82 6.97
CA PRO A 80 -0.54 23.73 6.00
C PRO A 80 0.45 23.00 5.07
N ASP A 81 0.48 23.38 3.80
CA ASP A 81 1.23 22.70 2.73
C ASP A 81 2.70 22.48 3.06
N GLU A 82 3.38 23.46 3.68
CA GLU A 82 4.78 23.32 4.08
C GLU A 82 4.95 22.18 5.12
N ILE A 83 4.08 22.10 6.12
CA ILE A 83 4.15 21.09 7.19
C ILE A 83 3.74 19.71 6.64
N CYS A 84 2.63 19.69 5.90
CA CYS A 84 2.05 18.50 5.31
C CYS A 84 3.01 17.83 4.33
N LEU A 85 3.46 18.55 3.29
CA LEU A 85 4.21 17.95 2.17
C LEU A 85 5.69 17.77 2.50
N VAL A 86 6.32 18.75 3.17
CA VAL A 86 7.78 18.73 3.39
C VAL A 86 8.15 17.84 4.58
N TYR A 87 7.46 17.98 5.71
CA TYR A 87 7.84 17.33 6.95
C TYR A 87 7.11 16.00 7.16
N HIS A 88 5.78 16.04 7.18
CA HIS A 88 4.98 14.84 7.48
C HIS A 88 5.11 13.80 6.37
N TRP A 89 4.64 14.13 5.16
CA TRP A 89 4.62 13.18 4.05
C TRP A 89 5.99 12.95 3.41
N GLY A 90 6.90 13.93 3.50
CA GLY A 90 8.27 13.77 3.06
C GLY A 90 9.04 12.66 3.79
N SER A 91 8.71 12.40 5.06
CA SER A 91 9.26 11.29 5.84
C SER A 91 8.39 10.03 5.79
N GLN A 92 7.06 10.16 5.86
CA GLN A 92 6.18 9.00 5.95
C GLN A 92 6.05 8.20 4.64
N ALA A 93 5.96 8.87 3.49
CA ALA A 93 5.79 8.19 2.20
C ALA A 93 6.90 7.16 1.88
N PRO A 94 8.21 7.48 2.02
CA PRO A 94 9.25 6.48 1.78
C PRO A 94 9.24 5.35 2.80
N ILE A 95 8.89 5.61 4.07
CA ILE A 95 8.81 4.58 5.11
C ILE A 95 7.68 3.59 4.77
N ARG A 96 6.49 4.08 4.41
CA ARG A 96 5.38 3.21 4.00
C ARG A 96 5.72 2.40 2.76
N SER A 97 6.33 3.04 1.75
CA SER A 97 6.80 2.34 0.55
C SER A 97 7.81 1.24 0.88
N PHE A 98 8.77 1.51 1.78
CA PHE A 98 9.78 0.55 2.18
C PHE A 98 9.18 -0.64 2.96
N ILE A 99 8.29 -0.37 3.92
CA ILE A 99 7.62 -1.43 4.70
C ILE A 99 6.79 -2.32 3.76
N SER A 100 6.02 -1.72 2.86
CA SER A 100 5.22 -2.48 1.88
C SER A 100 6.11 -3.29 0.94
N LEU A 101 7.25 -2.73 0.50
CA LEU A 101 8.23 -3.46 -0.30
C LEU A 101 8.81 -4.68 0.45
N VAL A 102 9.08 -4.55 1.75
CA VAL A 102 9.54 -5.69 2.58
C VAL A 102 8.49 -6.79 2.61
N PHE A 103 7.21 -6.46 2.74
CA PHE A 103 6.14 -7.46 2.67
C PHE A 103 5.99 -8.09 1.29
N VAL A 104 6.09 -7.32 0.20
CA VAL A 104 6.12 -7.86 -1.17
C VAL A 104 7.28 -8.84 -1.31
N ALA A 105 8.49 -8.46 -0.88
CA ALA A 105 9.66 -9.32 -0.92
C ALA A 105 9.48 -10.58 -0.07
N TYR A 106 8.90 -10.46 1.13
CA TYR A 106 8.58 -11.62 1.97
C TYR A 106 7.64 -12.60 1.27
N VAL A 107 6.55 -12.10 0.70
CA VAL A 107 5.55 -12.92 0.01
C VAL A 107 6.15 -13.56 -1.26
N PHE A 108 7.00 -12.84 -2.00
CA PHE A 108 7.70 -13.35 -3.18
C PHE A 108 8.74 -14.44 -2.83
N LEU A 109 9.58 -14.20 -1.83
CA LEU A 109 10.67 -15.10 -1.45
C LEU A 109 10.21 -16.34 -0.69
N PHE A 110 9.11 -16.25 0.05
CA PHE A 110 8.63 -17.33 0.92
C PHE A 110 7.24 -17.87 0.52
N GLY A 111 6.69 -17.43 -0.61
CA GLY A 111 5.42 -17.90 -1.16
C GLY A 111 5.50 -19.28 -1.82
N PRO A 112 4.36 -19.86 -2.24
CA PRO A 112 4.30 -21.19 -2.85
C PRO A 112 5.09 -21.34 -4.16
N SER A 113 5.23 -20.25 -4.91
CA SER A 113 6.01 -20.18 -6.15
C SER A 113 7.38 -19.51 -5.96
N SER A 114 7.90 -19.52 -4.73
CA SER A 114 9.14 -18.83 -4.42
C SER A 114 10.34 -19.36 -5.23
N PRO A 115 11.31 -18.50 -5.58
CA PRO A 115 12.59 -18.94 -6.10
C PRO A 115 13.43 -19.76 -5.10
N ILE A 116 13.17 -19.58 -3.79
CA ILE A 116 13.96 -20.21 -2.71
C ILE A 116 13.53 -21.66 -2.48
N PHE A 117 12.23 -21.94 -2.43
CA PHE A 117 11.70 -23.29 -2.36
C PHE A 117 11.58 -23.84 -3.78
N GLY A 118 12.64 -24.51 -4.25
CA GLY A 118 12.68 -25.11 -5.60
C GLY A 118 11.55 -26.11 -5.87
N LYS A 119 11.30 -26.44 -7.14
CA LYS A 119 10.32 -27.48 -7.50
C LYS A 119 10.88 -28.85 -7.10
N SER A 120 10.33 -29.45 -6.04
CA SER A 120 10.66 -30.84 -5.67
C SER A 120 9.89 -31.83 -6.55
N SER A 121 10.57 -32.92 -6.94
CA SER A 121 10.02 -34.00 -7.78
C SER A 121 9.00 -34.90 -7.07
N VAL A 122 8.79 -34.73 -5.76
CA VAL A 122 7.96 -35.59 -4.89
C VAL A 122 6.82 -34.81 -4.21
N GLY A 123 6.53 -33.59 -4.68
CA GLY A 123 5.50 -32.71 -4.11
C GLY A 123 6.00 -31.28 -3.91
N PRO A 124 5.14 -30.33 -3.51
CA PRO A 124 5.57 -28.95 -3.29
C PRO A 124 6.62 -28.88 -2.17
N ALA A 125 7.82 -28.35 -2.46
CA ALA A 125 8.89 -28.11 -1.48
C ALA A 125 8.55 -26.98 -0.47
N TYR A 126 7.35 -26.42 -0.60
CA TYR A 126 6.84 -25.36 0.24
C TYR A 126 6.69 -25.84 1.67
N ARG A 127 7.37 -25.17 2.60
CA ARG A 127 7.22 -25.40 4.04
C ARG A 127 6.35 -24.30 4.63
N PRO A 128 5.16 -24.61 5.15
CA PRO A 128 4.34 -23.61 5.81
C PRO A 128 5.11 -23.04 7.00
N ALA A 129 4.95 -21.75 7.24
CA ALA A 129 5.58 -21.12 8.39
C ALA A 129 4.98 -21.71 9.68
N GLY A 130 5.82 -22.04 10.67
CA GLY A 130 5.37 -22.50 12.00
C GLY A 130 4.67 -21.42 12.84
N TRP A 131 4.49 -20.23 12.26
CA TRP A 131 3.83 -19.07 12.82
C TRP A 131 2.83 -18.52 11.79
N GLY A 132 1.95 -17.59 12.19
CA GLY A 132 0.85 -17.07 11.36
C GLY A 132 1.24 -16.39 10.04
N GLY A 133 2.53 -16.27 9.71
CA GLY A 133 3.03 -15.72 8.44
C GLY A 133 2.59 -16.49 7.21
N ASP A 134 2.18 -17.76 7.36
CA ASP A 134 1.57 -18.54 6.28
C ASP A 134 0.28 -17.88 5.75
N MET A 135 -0.49 -17.25 6.65
CA MET A 135 -1.76 -16.59 6.31
C MET A 135 -1.58 -15.33 5.47
N LEU A 136 -0.37 -14.74 5.46
CA LEU A 136 -0.05 -13.57 4.63
C LEU A 136 0.20 -13.95 3.16
N LYS A 137 0.45 -15.23 2.86
CA LYS A 137 0.81 -15.69 1.52
C LYS A 137 -0.43 -16.03 0.70
N ASN A 138 -1.26 -15.00 0.49
CA ASN A 138 -2.52 -15.12 -0.22
C ASN A 138 -2.64 -14.05 -1.32
N ARG A 139 -3.44 -14.34 -2.36
CA ARG A 139 -3.60 -13.48 -3.55
C ARG A 139 -4.02 -12.05 -3.20
N LEU A 140 -4.96 -11.92 -2.26
CA LEU A 140 -5.53 -10.63 -1.87
C LEU A 140 -4.48 -9.78 -1.15
N PHE A 141 -3.80 -10.33 -0.14
CA PHE A 141 -2.76 -9.62 0.59
C PHE A 141 -1.61 -9.23 -0.33
N PHE A 142 -1.14 -10.14 -1.19
CA PHE A 142 -0.11 -9.82 -2.18
C PHE A 142 -0.51 -8.66 -3.08
N THR A 143 -1.71 -8.70 -3.64
CA THR A 143 -2.19 -7.66 -4.56
C THR A 143 -2.30 -6.33 -3.84
N PHE A 144 -2.88 -6.32 -2.64
CA PHE A 144 -3.00 -5.11 -1.81
C PHE A 144 -1.62 -4.50 -1.52
N ILE A 145 -0.68 -5.31 -1.02
CA ILE A 145 0.62 -4.78 -0.58
C ILE A 145 1.51 -4.36 -1.77
N PHE A 146 1.34 -5.01 -2.93
CA PHE A 146 1.98 -4.59 -4.17
C PHE A 146 1.46 -3.23 -4.66
N ILE A 147 0.14 -3.03 -4.69
CA ILE A 147 -0.49 -1.75 -5.06
C ILE A 147 -0.06 -0.65 -4.08
N GLU A 148 -0.07 -0.94 -2.78
CA GLU A 148 0.44 -0.05 -1.74
C GLU A 148 1.89 0.37 -2.01
N THR A 149 2.77 -0.60 -2.32
CA THR A 149 4.17 -0.31 -2.63
C THR A 149 4.31 0.64 -3.81
N MET A 150 3.62 0.35 -4.93
CA MET A 150 3.66 1.18 -6.13
C MET A 150 3.11 2.58 -5.87
N THR A 151 2.04 2.68 -5.09
CA THR A 151 1.36 3.96 -4.87
C THR A 151 2.15 4.85 -3.91
N TRP A 152 2.67 4.30 -2.80
CA TRP A 152 3.53 5.07 -1.89
C TRP A 152 4.86 5.46 -2.54
N PHE A 153 5.41 4.60 -3.39
CA PHE A 153 6.59 4.95 -4.18
C PHE A 153 6.29 6.12 -5.13
N TRP A 154 5.14 6.09 -5.80
CA TRP A 154 4.72 7.18 -6.69
C TRP A 154 4.51 8.49 -5.91
N ILE A 155 3.79 8.45 -4.78
CA ILE A 155 3.61 9.60 -3.88
C ILE A 155 4.97 10.18 -3.47
N TRP A 156 5.92 9.33 -3.08
CA TRP A 156 7.25 9.77 -2.67
C TRP A 156 8.01 10.50 -3.79
N VAL A 157 7.97 9.97 -5.02
CA VAL A 157 8.60 10.62 -6.18
C VAL A 157 7.94 11.98 -6.45
N THR A 158 6.61 12.03 -6.49
CA THR A 158 5.87 13.29 -6.72
C THR A 158 6.13 14.32 -5.62
N LEU A 159 6.21 13.91 -4.35
CA LEU A 159 6.54 14.81 -3.23
C LEU A 159 7.94 15.41 -3.36
N ARG A 160 8.92 14.65 -3.85
CA ARG A 160 10.28 15.18 -4.09
C ARG A 160 10.25 16.28 -5.14
N GLU A 161 9.57 16.05 -6.26
CA GLU A 161 9.42 17.04 -7.32
C GLU A 161 8.70 18.31 -6.82
N GLU A 162 7.60 18.16 -6.07
CA GLU A 162 6.86 19.29 -5.52
C GLU A 162 7.68 20.08 -4.48
N ARG A 163 8.43 19.38 -3.63
CA ARG A 163 9.29 20.03 -2.62
C ARG A 163 10.36 20.90 -3.25
N ASP A 164 11.02 20.42 -4.32
CA ASP A 164 12.05 21.17 -5.02
C ASP A 164 11.45 22.42 -5.71
N ALA A 165 10.22 22.31 -6.21
CA ALA A 165 9.47 23.45 -6.74
C ALA A 165 9.07 24.49 -5.66
N ILE A 166 8.72 24.05 -4.45
CA ILE A 166 8.40 24.95 -3.33
C ILE A 166 9.67 25.68 -2.86
N MET A 167 10.78 24.97 -2.70
CA MET A 167 12.05 25.54 -2.27
C MET A 167 12.61 26.56 -3.26
N SER A 168 12.53 26.27 -4.56
CA SER A 168 12.96 27.23 -5.60
C SER A 168 12.11 28.50 -5.62
N LYS A 169 10.79 28.39 -5.43
CA LYS A 169 9.89 29.57 -5.28
C LYS A 169 10.23 30.40 -4.04
N LYS A 170 10.53 29.75 -2.91
CA LYS A 170 10.90 30.44 -1.66
C LYS A 170 12.22 31.20 -1.80
N SER A 171 13.21 30.60 -2.47
CA SER A 171 14.48 31.25 -2.79
C SER A 171 14.29 32.51 -3.65
N ARG A 172 13.46 32.44 -4.71
CA ARG A 172 13.14 33.60 -5.56
C ARG A 172 12.46 34.74 -4.80
N ARG A 173 11.48 34.42 -3.94
CA ARG A 173 10.80 35.43 -3.10
C ARG A 173 11.74 36.10 -2.10
N ARG A 174 12.70 35.36 -1.54
CA ARG A 174 13.69 35.94 -0.62
C ARG A 174 14.62 36.93 -1.34
N ASN A 175 15.07 36.59 -2.54
CA ASN A 175 15.92 37.48 -3.33
C ASN A 175 15.20 38.74 -3.85
N SER A 176 13.88 38.70 -4.06
CA SER A 176 13.11 39.88 -4.47
C SER A 176 12.82 40.85 -3.33
N HIS A 177 12.90 40.41 -2.07
CA HIS A 177 12.72 41.28 -0.89
C HIS A 177 14.01 41.94 -0.41
N SER A 178 15.17 41.56 -0.96
CA SER A 178 16.48 42.12 -0.63
C SER A 178 16.97 43.20 -1.61
N LEU A 179 16.12 43.63 -2.55
CA LEU A 179 16.33 44.72 -3.50
C LEU A 179 15.30 45.82 -3.22
#